data_AF-A0A3L7PI06-F1
#
_entry.id   AF-A0A3L7PI06-F1
#
_cell.length_a   1.000
_cell.length_b   1.000
_cell.length_c   1.000
_cell.angle_alpha   90.00
_cell.angle_beta   90.00
_cell.angle_gamma   90.00
#
_symmetry.space_group_name_H-M   'P 1'
#
loop_
_entity.id
_entity.type
_entity.pdbx_description
1 polymer ?
#
loop_
_entity_poly.entity_id
_entity_poly.type
_entity_poly.pdbx_seq_one_letter_code
_entity_poly.pdbx_strand_id
1 'polypeptide(L)'
;MPLLQALLNVLTAIVQLLVAVGAIIIPWIPLIAWATFWALAVNWQKLAAVIRSGAFLGVALIALLAVLVWGCVAPPIDGYHYFNLLGFKLSVSNFTGKLVYVMGLVVIMFAAGSAQLSGMFDGLVSFADDEEPADEHDSHGHDDGHGHSDHH
;
A
#
# COMPACT_ATOMS: atom_id res chain seq x y z
N MET A 1 -15.49 -51.66 -9.06
CA MET A 1 -14.82 -50.35 -9.30
C MET A 1 -14.96 -49.35 -8.12
N PRO A 2 -14.91 -49.73 -6.82
CA PRO A 2 -15.08 -48.74 -5.73
C PRO A 2 -13.84 -47.85 -5.53
N LEU A 3 -12.65 -48.37 -5.82
CA LEU A 3 -11.38 -47.68 -5.62
C LEU A 3 -11.19 -46.53 -6.64
N LEU A 4 -11.57 -46.75 -7.89
CA LEU A 4 -11.58 -45.70 -8.93
C LEU A 4 -12.55 -44.57 -8.59
N GLN A 5 -13.75 -44.90 -8.09
CA GLN A 5 -14.73 -43.90 -7.65
C GLN A 5 -14.22 -43.10 -6.46
N ALA A 6 -13.58 -43.75 -5.48
CA ALA A 6 -12.97 -43.06 -4.34
C ALA A 6 -11.86 -42.10 -4.80
N LEU A 7 -11.00 -42.51 -5.74
CA LEU A 7 -9.96 -41.66 -6.32
C LEU A 7 -10.54 -40.43 -7.05
N LEU A 8 -11.58 -40.63 -7.88
CA LEU A 8 -12.26 -39.53 -8.56
C LEU A 8 -12.96 -38.57 -7.58
N ASN A 9 -13.55 -39.10 -6.51
CA ASN A 9 -14.17 -38.29 -5.48
C ASN A 9 -13.13 -37.43 -4.73
N VAL A 10 -11.97 -38.00 -4.39
CA VAL A 10 -10.87 -37.26 -3.76
C VAL A 10 -10.36 -36.16 -4.69
N LEU A 11 -10.12 -36.47 -5.96
CA LEU A 11 -9.69 -35.47 -6.95
C LEU A 11 -10.72 -34.34 -7.09
N THR A 12 -12.01 -34.68 -7.16
CA THR A 12 -13.09 -33.70 -7.24
C THR A 12 -13.13 -32.82 -6.00
N ALA A 13 -12.98 -33.40 -4.81
CA ALA A 13 -12.94 -32.65 -3.56
C ALA A 13 -11.75 -31.67 -3.50
N ILE A 14 -10.57 -32.07 -4.00
CA ILE A 14 -9.40 -31.19 -4.08
C ILE A 14 -9.68 -30.01 -5.02
N VAL A 15 -10.25 -30.27 -6.21
CA VAL A 15 -10.61 -29.19 -7.16
C VAL A 15 -11.66 -28.26 -6.55
N GLN A 16 -12.68 -28.79 -5.89
CA GLN A 16 -13.70 -28.00 -5.21
C GLN A 16 -13.10 -27.13 -4.09
N LEU A 17 -12.14 -27.67 -3.33
CA LEU A 17 -11.42 -26.91 -2.33
C LEU A 17 -10.63 -25.76 -2.96
N LEU A 18 -9.90 -26.02 -4.06
CA LEU A 18 -9.14 -24.97 -4.76
C LEU A 18 -10.07 -23.88 -5.33
N VAL A 19 -11.21 -24.26 -5.92
CA VAL A 19 -12.22 -23.31 -6.41
C VAL A 19 -12.81 -22.50 -5.27
N ALA A 20 -13.13 -23.14 -4.13
CA ALA A 20 -13.67 -22.46 -2.97
C ALA A 20 -12.66 -21.46 -2.38
N VAL A 21 -11.39 -21.86 -2.24
CA VAL A 21 -10.31 -20.98 -1.79
C VAL A 21 -10.12 -19.82 -2.76
N GLY A 22 -10.11 -20.08 -4.07
CA GLY A 22 -10.04 -19.04 -5.09
C GLY A 22 -11.21 -18.06 -5.02
N ALA A 23 -12.44 -18.56 -4.90
CA ALA A 23 -13.64 -17.73 -4.77
C ALA A 23 -13.62 -16.86 -3.51
N ILE A 24 -12.98 -17.34 -2.43
CA ILE A 24 -12.77 -16.56 -1.22
C ILE A 24 -11.70 -15.50 -1.43
N ILE A 25 -10.54 -15.81 -2.04
CA ILE A 25 -9.39 -14.90 -2.14
C ILE A 25 -9.58 -13.84 -3.24
N ILE A 26 -10.13 -14.20 -4.40
CA ILE A 26 -10.23 -13.34 -5.58
C ILE A 26 -10.85 -11.96 -5.28
N PRO A 27 -11.97 -11.85 -4.55
CA PRO A 27 -12.55 -10.56 -4.21
C PRO A 27 -11.64 -9.64 -3.38
N TRP A 28 -10.69 -10.21 -2.63
CA TRP A 28 -9.76 -9.46 -1.78
C TRP A 28 -8.43 -9.15 -2.46
N ILE A 29 -8.16 -9.68 -3.66
CA ILE A 29 -6.93 -9.40 -4.41
C ILE A 29 -6.64 -7.90 -4.49
N PRO A 30 -7.60 -7.01 -4.82
CA PRO A 30 -7.34 -5.58 -4.86
C PRO A 30 -6.86 -5.01 -3.51
N LEU A 31 -7.43 -5.49 -2.40
CA LEU A 31 -7.09 -5.02 -1.07
C LEU A 31 -5.71 -5.54 -0.64
N ILE A 32 -5.40 -6.80 -0.95
CA ILE A 32 -4.09 -7.41 -0.72
C ILE A 32 -3.04 -6.66 -1.55
N ALA A 33 -3.31 -6.42 -2.82
CA ALA A 33 -2.43 -5.67 -3.72
C ALA A 33 -2.19 -4.24 -3.23
N TRP A 34 -3.23 -3.57 -2.71
CA TRP A 34 -3.09 -2.25 -2.09
C TRP A 34 -2.14 -2.30 -0.88
N ALA A 35 -2.36 -3.24 0.04
CA ALA A 35 -1.52 -3.38 1.22
C ALA A 35 -0.07 -3.74 0.87
N THR A 36 0.16 -4.66 -0.07
CA THR A 36 1.52 -5.06 -0.49
C THR A 36 2.23 -3.95 -1.25
N PHE A 37 1.52 -3.21 -2.11
CA PHE A 37 2.08 -2.05 -2.80
C PHE A 37 2.62 -1.02 -1.79
N TRP A 38 1.82 -0.65 -0.79
CA TRP A 38 2.27 0.30 0.22
C TRP A 38 3.32 -0.29 1.15
N ALA A 39 3.32 -1.60 1.43
CA ALA A 39 4.30 -2.23 2.31
C ALA A 39 5.67 -2.50 1.68
N LEU A 40 5.73 -2.69 0.35
CA LEU A 40 6.93 -3.19 -0.33
C LEU A 40 7.42 -2.28 -1.45
N ALA A 41 6.52 -1.57 -2.15
CA ALA A 41 6.90 -0.76 -3.31
C ALA A 41 7.22 0.70 -2.95
N VAL A 42 6.68 1.21 -1.84
CA VAL A 42 6.78 2.62 -1.47
C VAL A 42 7.89 2.84 -0.43
N ASN A 43 8.82 3.75 -0.70
CA ASN A 43 9.80 4.17 0.30
C ASN A 43 9.16 5.14 1.30
N TRP A 44 8.78 4.62 2.47
CA TRP A 44 8.14 5.40 3.52
C TRP A 44 9.05 6.42 4.20
N GLN A 45 10.36 6.25 4.15
CA GLN A 45 11.30 7.23 4.70
C GLN A 45 11.27 8.53 3.88
N LYS A 46 11.36 8.41 2.54
CA LYS A 46 11.22 9.54 1.61
C LYS A 46 9.81 10.14 1.68
N LEU A 47 8.78 9.29 1.69
CA LEU A 47 7.39 9.76 1.77
C LEU A 47 7.07 10.49 3.08
N ALA A 48 7.60 10.03 4.22
CA ALA A 48 7.38 10.69 5.51
C ALA A 48 8.00 12.10 5.55
N ALA A 49 9.16 12.30 4.92
CA ALA A 49 9.75 13.63 4.77
C ALA A 49 8.86 14.57 3.95
N VAL A 50 8.32 14.07 2.83
CA VAL A 50 7.37 14.82 1.97
C VAL A 50 6.05 15.12 2.69
N ILE A 51 5.51 14.18 3.47
CA ILE A 51 4.29 14.44 4.26
C ILE A 51 4.55 15.53 5.30
N ARG A 52 5.73 15.50 5.96
CA ARG A 52 6.13 16.50 6.96
C ARG A 52 6.34 17.89 6.38
N SER A 53 6.71 18.01 5.10
CA SER A 53 6.80 19.30 4.41
C SER A 53 5.44 19.92 4.04
N GLY A 54 4.32 19.25 4.36
CA GLY A 54 2.97 19.76 4.17
C GLY A 54 2.19 19.07 3.05
N ALA A 55 2.77 18.06 2.37
CA ALA A 55 2.10 17.32 1.31
C ALA A 55 0.90 16.48 1.79
N PHE A 56 0.65 16.41 3.11
CA PHE A 56 -0.55 15.78 3.68
C PHE A 56 -1.85 16.34 3.08
N LEU A 57 -1.89 17.64 2.74
CA LEU A 57 -3.05 18.24 2.09
C LEU A 57 -3.36 17.58 0.74
N GLY A 58 -2.33 17.21 -0.04
CA GLY A 58 -2.50 16.48 -1.29
C GLY A 58 -3.16 15.13 -1.07
N VAL A 59 -2.75 14.38 -0.05
CA VAL A 59 -3.36 13.09 0.33
C VAL A 59 -4.83 13.28 0.71
N ALA A 60 -5.14 14.31 1.51
CA ALA A 60 -6.51 14.62 1.92
C ALA A 60 -7.40 15.00 0.73
N LEU A 61 -6.89 15.81 -0.21
CA LEU A 61 -7.61 16.21 -1.41
C LEU A 61 -7.86 15.03 -2.36
N ILE A 62 -6.87 14.15 -2.53
CA ILE A 62 -7.04 12.92 -3.33
C ILE A 62 -8.07 11.99 -2.69
N ALA A 63 -8.03 11.82 -1.37
CA ALA A 63 -9.02 11.02 -0.65
C ALA A 63 -10.43 11.61 -0.82
N LEU A 64 -10.58 12.93 -0.71
CA LEU A 64 -11.87 13.61 -0.92
C LEU A 64 -12.37 13.42 -2.36
N LEU A 65 -11.51 13.62 -3.36
CA LEU A 65 -11.85 13.39 -4.77
C LEU A 65 -12.26 11.94 -5.02
N ALA A 66 -11.56 10.97 -4.44
CA ALA A 66 -11.90 9.55 -4.56
C ALA A 66 -13.32 9.27 -4.01
N VAL A 67 -13.68 9.85 -2.86
CA VAL A 67 -15.02 9.75 -2.28
C VAL A 67 -16.08 10.35 -3.20
N LEU A 68 -15.81 11.54 -3.75
CA LEU A 68 -16.75 12.25 -4.62
C LEU A 68 -16.96 11.50 -5.94
N VAL A 69 -15.87 11.12 -6.61
CA VAL A 69 -15.92 10.38 -7.88
C VAL A 69 -16.63 9.04 -7.67
N TRP A 70 -16.26 8.28 -6.63
CA TRP A 70 -16.88 6.99 -6.36
C TRP A 70 -18.36 7.13 -5.97
N GLY A 71 -18.70 8.16 -5.18
CA GLY A 71 -20.09 8.46 -4.82
C GLY A 71 -20.98 8.72 -6.02
N CYS A 72 -20.44 9.35 -7.08
CA CYS A 72 -21.15 9.63 -8.33
C CYS A 72 -21.22 8.44 -9.30
N VAL A 73 -20.16 7.63 -9.39
CA VAL A 73 -20.07 6.53 -10.37
C VAL A 73 -20.94 5.34 -9.99
N ALA A 74 -21.04 5.02 -8.70
CA ALA A 74 -21.72 3.83 -8.22
C ALA A 74 -22.63 4.12 -7.02
N PRO A 75 -23.73 4.87 -7.23
CA PRO A 75 -24.72 5.10 -6.18
C PRO A 75 -25.45 3.79 -5.82
N PRO A 76 -25.68 3.51 -4.53
CA PRO A 76 -26.52 2.39 -4.10
C PRO A 76 -27.96 2.56 -4.62
N ILE A 77 -28.62 1.46 -4.98
CA ILE A 77 -30.02 1.46 -5.47
C ILE A 77 -30.97 2.10 -4.45
N ASP A 78 -30.73 1.87 -3.16
CA ASP A 78 -31.52 2.45 -2.05
C ASP A 78 -30.96 3.80 -1.55
N GLY A 79 -29.84 4.30 -2.10
CA GLY A 79 -29.16 5.52 -1.63
C GLY A 79 -28.39 5.39 -0.30
N TYR A 80 -28.51 4.25 0.40
CA TYR A 80 -27.86 3.99 1.68
C TYR A 80 -26.84 2.84 1.60
N HIS A 81 -25.76 2.99 2.37
CA HIS A 81 -24.86 1.89 2.71
C HIS A 81 -25.23 1.34 4.08
N TYR A 82 -25.42 0.03 4.16
CA TYR A 82 -25.71 -0.65 5.42
C TYR A 82 -24.44 -1.28 5.97
N PHE A 83 -23.93 -0.75 7.08
CA PHE A 83 -22.85 -1.37 7.83
C PHE A 83 -23.43 -2.13 9.00
N ASN A 84 -23.13 -3.43 9.09
CA ASN A 84 -23.41 -4.22 10.28
C ASN A 84 -22.21 -4.11 11.21
N LEU A 85 -22.31 -3.24 12.22
CA LEU A 85 -21.30 -3.10 13.26
C LEU A 85 -21.87 -3.60 14.58
N LEU A 86 -21.23 -4.60 15.21
CA LEU A 86 -21.62 -5.10 16.55
C LEU A 86 -23.12 -5.47 16.67
N GLY A 87 -23.72 -6.01 15.61
CA GLY A 87 -25.14 -6.40 15.60
C GLY A 87 -26.14 -5.28 15.31
N PHE A 88 -25.68 -4.03 15.13
CA PHE A 88 -26.51 -2.90 14.73
C PHE A 88 -26.33 -2.62 13.23
N LYS A 89 -27.46 -2.51 12.51
CA LYS A 89 -27.49 -2.13 11.10
C LYS A 89 -27.52 -0.60 11.01
N LEU A 90 -26.36 0.02 10.79
CA LEU A 90 -26.24 1.45 10.56
C LEU A 90 -26.48 1.75 9.08
N SER A 91 -27.53 2.50 8.79
CA SER A 91 -27.77 3.10 7.48
C SER A 91 -26.99 4.41 7.39
N VAL A 92 -26.00 4.43 6.52
CA VAL A 92 -25.14 5.58 6.28
C VAL A 92 -25.41 6.11 4.88
N SER A 93 -25.36 7.44 4.70
CA SER A 93 -25.53 8.03 3.36
C SER A 93 -24.45 7.52 2.39
N ASN A 94 -24.72 7.51 1.09
CA ASN A 94 -23.77 7.05 0.06
C ASN A 94 -22.36 7.64 0.27
N PHE A 95 -22.24 8.97 0.28
CA PHE A 95 -20.95 9.66 0.43
C PHE A 95 -20.25 9.35 1.76
N THR A 96 -20.99 9.28 2.87
CA THR A 96 -20.39 8.95 4.17
C THR A 96 -19.93 7.49 4.19
N GLY A 97 -20.64 6.56 3.54
CA GLY A 97 -20.21 5.18 3.39
C GLY A 97 -18.92 5.06 2.56
N LYS A 98 -18.83 5.77 1.43
CA LYS A 98 -17.59 5.83 0.62
C LYS A 98 -16.44 6.46 1.40
N LEU A 99 -16.71 7.49 2.20
CA LEU A 99 -15.71 8.10 3.08
C LEU A 99 -15.12 7.07 4.05
N VAL A 100 -15.96 6.25 4.70
CA VAL A 100 -15.47 5.19 5.60
C VAL A 100 -14.56 4.21 4.86
N TYR A 101 -14.93 3.77 3.64
CA TYR A 101 -14.09 2.87 2.85
C TYR A 101 -12.75 3.50 2.47
N VAL A 102 -12.77 4.74 1.95
CA VAL A 102 -11.55 5.45 1.55
C VAL A 102 -10.65 5.70 2.75
N MET A 103 -11.22 6.10 3.90
CA MET A 103 -10.45 6.25 5.14
C MET A 103 -9.85 4.91 5.60
N GLY A 104 -10.57 3.80 5.44
CA GLY A 104 -10.03 2.46 5.70
C GLY A 104 -8.81 2.14 4.83
N LEU A 105 -8.85 2.47 3.54
CA LEU A 105 -7.70 2.30 2.64
C LEU A 105 -6.50 3.17 3.03
N VAL A 106 -6.76 4.40 3.49
CA VAL A 106 -5.72 5.30 4.03
C VAL A 106 -5.12 4.73 5.31
N VAL A 107 -5.93 4.17 6.21
CA VAL A 107 -5.43 3.51 7.43
C VAL A 107 -4.55 2.30 7.07
N ILE A 108 -4.97 1.46 6.12
CA ILE A 108 -4.16 0.32 5.65
C ILE A 108 -2.83 0.80 5.09
N MET A 109 -2.85 1.87 4.28
CA MET A 109 -1.64 2.51 3.76
C MET A 109 -0.69 2.93 4.89
N PHE A 110 -1.17 3.69 5.89
CA PHE A 110 -0.33 4.11 7.02
C PHE A 110 0.13 2.95 7.91
N ALA A 111 -0.69 1.92 8.09
CA ALA A 111 -0.33 0.72 8.84
C ALA A 111 0.81 -0.06 8.15
N ALA A 112 0.73 -0.22 6.82
CA ALA A 112 1.78 -0.81 6.01
C ALA A 112 3.10 -0.03 6.13
N GLY A 113 3.02 1.31 6.05
CA GLY A 113 4.18 2.18 6.27
C GLY A 113 4.79 2.08 7.66
N SER A 114 3.95 2.02 8.69
CA SER A 114 4.41 1.86 10.07
C SER A 114 5.14 0.53 10.27
N ALA A 115 4.63 -0.55 9.67
CA ALA A 115 5.26 -1.86 9.72
C ALA A 115 6.60 -1.89 8.97
N GLN A 116 6.68 -1.24 7.81
CA GLN A 116 7.93 -1.09 7.06
C GLN A 116 8.98 -0.29 7.83
N LEU A 117 8.62 0.86 8.42
CA LEU A 117 9.52 1.69 9.23
C LEU A 117 9.97 0.99 10.53
N SER A 118 9.20 0.01 11.00
CA SER A 118 9.56 -0.82 12.15
C SER A 118 10.53 -1.96 11.79
N GLY A 119 10.94 -2.08 10.52
CA GLY A 119 11.86 -3.12 10.03
C GLY A 119 11.21 -4.47 9.74
N MET A 120 9.87 -4.58 9.75
CA MET A 120 9.16 -5.86 9.54
C MET A 120 9.41 -6.45 8.15
N PHE A 121 9.75 -5.60 7.16
CA PHE A 121 9.98 -5.99 5.77
C PHE A 121 11.43 -5.77 5.29
N ASP A 122 12.37 -5.53 6.22
CA ASP A 122 13.77 -5.17 5.90
C ASP A 122 14.49 -6.27 5.06
N GLY A 123 14.12 -7.53 5.25
CA GLY A 123 14.63 -8.65 4.44
C GLY A 123 13.98 -8.81 3.05
N LEU A 124 12.87 -8.13 2.78
CA LEU A 124 12.11 -8.23 1.52
C LEU A 124 12.18 -6.95 0.68
N VAL A 125 12.68 -5.87 1.25
CA VAL A 125 12.67 -4.53 0.65
C VAL A 125 14.04 -3.92 0.83
N SER A 126 14.79 -3.80 -0.27
CA SER A 126 16.02 -3.03 -0.31
C SER A 126 15.77 -1.80 -1.18
N PHE A 127 15.54 -0.66 -0.53
CA PHE A 127 15.75 0.63 -1.18
C PHE A 127 17.25 0.90 -1.07
N ALA A 128 18.04 0.20 -1.87
CA ALA A 128 19.45 0.53 -2.04
C ALA A 128 19.52 2.03 -2.34
N ASP A 129 20.43 2.71 -1.67
CA ASP A 129 20.62 4.16 -1.70
C ASP A 129 20.48 4.71 -3.13
N ASP A 130 19.27 5.15 -3.47
CA ASP A 130 19.06 6.23 -4.45
C ASP A 130 19.53 7.52 -3.75
N GLU A 131 20.83 7.54 -3.40
CA GLU A 131 21.66 8.72 -3.42
C GLU A 131 21.59 9.21 -4.88
N GLU A 132 20.77 10.23 -5.12
CA GLU A 132 21.01 11.09 -6.28
C GLU A 132 22.51 11.45 -6.23
N PRO A 133 23.28 11.24 -7.31
CA PRO A 133 24.67 11.66 -7.30
C PRO A 133 24.65 13.15 -6.98
N ALA A 134 25.24 13.50 -5.83
CA ALA A 134 25.45 14.88 -5.45
C ALA A 134 26.00 15.61 -6.67
N ASP A 135 25.32 16.68 -7.08
CA ASP A 135 25.73 17.54 -8.18
C ASP A 135 27.26 17.75 -8.11
N GLU A 136 27.98 17.04 -8.99
CA GLU A 136 29.37 17.30 -9.30
C GLU A 136 29.41 18.66 -9.99
N HIS A 137 29.43 19.72 -9.18
CA HIS A 137 29.93 20.99 -9.63
C HIS A 137 31.45 20.86 -9.75
N ASP A 138 31.87 20.49 -10.96
CA ASP A 138 33.18 20.77 -11.53
C ASP A 138 33.68 22.14 -11.05
N SER A 139 34.67 22.14 -10.15
CA SER A 139 35.65 23.21 -10.07
C SER A 139 37.04 22.60 -10.20
N HIS A 140 37.47 22.48 -11.45
CA HIS A 140 38.86 22.32 -11.83
C HIS A 140 39.76 23.29 -11.06
N GLY A 141 40.78 22.74 -10.42
CA GLY A 141 41.89 23.49 -9.83
C GLY A 141 43.09 22.57 -9.65
N HIS A 142 43.77 22.25 -10.74
CA HIS A 142 45.17 21.79 -10.72
C HIS A 142 46.03 22.93 -10.14
N ASP A 143 46.84 22.66 -9.13
CA ASP A 143 48.25 23.04 -9.20
C ASP A 143 49.12 22.13 -8.30
N ASP A 144 50.23 21.72 -8.89
CA ASP A 144 51.28 20.88 -8.35
C ASP A 144 52.27 21.73 -7.53
N GLY A 145 52.76 21.25 -6.39
CA GLY A 145 53.71 22.03 -5.60
C GLY A 145 54.39 21.28 -4.46
N HIS A 146 55.44 20.54 -4.79
CA HIS A 146 56.46 20.08 -3.86
C HIS A 146 57.10 21.23 -3.04
N GLY A 147 57.44 21.00 -1.77
CA GLY A 147 58.62 21.64 -1.16
C GLY A 147 58.53 22.10 0.30
N HIS A 148 59.20 21.34 1.18
CA HIS A 148 60.15 21.79 2.21
C HIS A 148 59.74 22.66 3.42
N SER A 149 60.08 22.12 4.63
CA SER A 149 60.72 22.76 5.82
C SER A 149 60.08 24.04 6.42
N ASP A 150 60.02 24.31 7.73
CA ASP A 150 60.97 24.08 8.81
C ASP A 150 60.31 24.49 10.16
N HIS A 151 61.02 24.14 11.24
CA HIS A 151 60.89 24.56 12.64
C HIS A 151 60.32 25.97 12.92
N HIS A 152 59.50 26.08 13.98
CA HIS A 152 59.80 26.84 15.20
C HIS A 152 58.78 26.59 16.32
#